data_AF-A0A6G1AV63-F1
#
_entry.id   AF-A0A6G1AV63-F1
#
_cell.length_a   1.000
_cell.length_b   1.000
_cell.length_c   1.000
_cell.angle_alpha   90.00
_cell.angle_beta   90.00
_cell.angle_gamma   90.00
#
_symmetry.space_group_name_H-M   'P 1'
#
loop_
_entity.id
_entity.type
_entity.pdbx_description
1 polymer ?
#
loop_
_entity_poly.entity_id
_entity_poly.type
_entity_poly.pdbx_seq_one_letter_code
_entity_poly.pdbx_strand_id
1 'polypeptide(L)'
;NKDSGKINMLKRPVPLHTHQTTHFDEFDCPAELQNKQELLPEWRLPVKVAAIVSSLTFLYTLLREIIHPFVTSHKMYFYKIPILVINKVLPMVSITLLALVYMPGVIAAIVQLHNGTKYKKFPHWLDRWMLTRKQFGLLSFFFAVLHTIYSLSYPMRRSYRYMMLNLAYQQVQQNKEDAWIADDVWRMEIYVSVGIVALAILALLAVTSIPSVSDSLTWREFHYIQSKLGIVCLLLGTIHALIFAWNKWVDIKQFVWYTPPSFMIAIILPTVVLVCKAILFLPCLRKKILKIRRGWEDITKINKTKMSTQL
;
A
#
# COMPACT_ATOMS: atom_id res chain seq x y z
N ASN A 1 -27.35 55.04 64.95
CA ASN A 1 -28.64 55.21 65.64
C ASN A 1 -29.74 54.92 64.63
N LYS A 2 -30.51 53.85 64.88
CA LYS A 2 -31.84 53.47 64.36
C LYS A 2 -32.14 53.45 62.85
N ASP A 3 -32.38 52.23 62.39
CA ASP A 3 -33.46 51.80 61.49
C ASP A 3 -34.70 52.70 61.47
N SER A 4 -35.24 52.93 60.27
CA SER A 4 -36.64 52.64 59.93
C SER A 4 -36.89 52.93 58.44
N GLY A 5 -37.38 51.94 57.71
CA GLY A 5 -37.75 52.07 56.30
C GLY A 5 -39.19 52.54 56.03
N LYS A 6 -39.55 52.40 54.74
CA LYS A 6 -40.85 52.58 54.04
C LYS A 6 -41.12 54.03 53.55
N ILE A 7 -41.59 54.32 52.33
CA ILE A 7 -42.29 53.51 51.31
C ILE A 7 -42.39 54.27 49.94
N ASN A 8 -42.44 53.52 48.85
CA ASN A 8 -43.00 53.75 47.50
C ASN A 8 -42.51 54.90 46.58
N MET A 9 -42.16 54.54 45.33
CA MET A 9 -42.98 54.83 44.14
C MET A 9 -42.51 54.04 42.89
N LEU A 10 -43.49 53.46 42.19
CA LEU A 10 -43.54 52.85 40.85
C LEU A 10 -42.24 52.70 40.02
N LYS A 11 -41.97 51.46 39.58
CA LYS A 11 -41.42 51.20 38.23
C LYS A 11 -41.98 49.90 37.64
N ARG A 12 -42.39 50.00 36.38
CA ARG A 12 -43.04 48.97 35.53
C ARG A 12 -42.29 47.63 35.49
N PRO A 13 -42.99 46.52 35.21
CA PRO A 13 -42.35 45.24 34.92
C PRO A 13 -41.62 45.30 33.58
N VAL A 14 -40.32 44.99 33.59
CA VAL A 14 -39.54 44.68 32.39
C VAL A 14 -39.78 43.21 32.07
N PRO A 15 -40.18 42.81 30.86
CA PRO A 15 -40.29 41.40 30.51
C PRO A 15 -38.88 40.80 30.45
N LEU A 16 -38.65 39.82 31.32
CA LEU A 16 -37.58 38.84 31.20
C LEU A 16 -37.92 37.94 30.01
N HIS A 17 -37.20 38.09 28.90
CA HIS A 17 -36.83 37.01 27.97
C HIS A 17 -36.12 37.65 26.78
N THR A 18 -34.83 37.94 26.96
CA THR A 18 -33.92 37.89 25.83
C THR A 18 -33.79 36.40 25.52
N HIS A 19 -34.57 35.91 24.55
CA HIS A 19 -34.20 34.71 23.82
C HIS A 19 -32.85 35.03 23.17
N GLN A 20 -31.76 34.78 23.89
CA GLN A 20 -30.47 34.63 23.28
C GLN A 20 -30.57 33.28 22.57
N THR A 21 -31.08 33.31 21.35
CA THR A 21 -30.91 32.23 20.39
C THR A 21 -29.40 32.09 20.20
N THR A 22 -28.79 31.27 21.04
CA THR A 22 -27.51 30.64 20.72
C THR A 22 -27.76 29.91 19.42
N HIS A 23 -27.33 30.54 18.33
CA HIS A 23 -27.18 29.92 17.04
C HIS A 23 -26.17 28.80 17.26
N PHE A 24 -26.63 27.61 17.62
CA PHE A 24 -25.83 26.41 17.46
C PHE A 24 -25.74 26.23 15.96
N ASP A 25 -24.59 26.58 15.38
CA ASP A 25 -24.33 26.15 14.02
C ASP A 25 -24.38 24.62 14.05
N GLU A 26 -25.07 24.01 13.09
CA GLU A 26 -25.24 22.56 12.95
C GLU A 26 -23.89 21.80 12.84
N PHE A 27 -22.79 22.55 12.76
CA PHE A 27 -21.40 22.12 12.68
C PHE A 27 -20.59 22.30 13.98
N ASP A 28 -21.17 22.89 15.04
CA ASP A 28 -20.46 23.06 16.31
C ASP A 28 -20.32 21.73 17.04
N CYS A 29 -19.06 21.30 17.19
CA CYS A 29 -18.74 20.05 17.87
C CYS A 29 -18.92 20.23 19.39
N PRO A 30 -19.65 19.34 20.09
CA PRO A 30 -19.81 19.41 21.54
C PRO A 30 -18.44 19.46 22.24
N ALA A 31 -18.30 20.31 23.26
CA ALA A 31 -17.04 20.49 24.00
C ALA A 31 -16.44 19.18 24.56
N GLU A 32 -17.28 18.17 24.81
CA GLU A 32 -16.89 16.82 25.23
C GLU A 32 -16.19 15.99 24.12
N LEU A 33 -16.49 16.25 22.84
CA LEU A 33 -15.85 15.61 21.69
C LEU A 33 -14.58 16.33 21.23
N GLN A 34 -14.37 17.58 21.65
CA GLN A 34 -13.26 18.44 21.21
C GLN A 34 -11.89 17.85 21.60
N ASN A 35 -11.80 17.19 22.76
CA ASN A 35 -10.59 16.50 23.23
C ASN A 35 -10.26 15.20 22.48
N LYS A 36 -11.16 14.70 21.63
CA LYS A 36 -11.02 13.42 20.89
C LYS A 36 -10.78 13.59 19.38
N GLN A 37 -10.66 14.81 18.89
CA GLN A 37 -10.53 15.10 17.45
C GLN A 37 -9.10 14.92 16.94
N GLU A 38 -8.55 13.70 17.00
CA GLU A 38 -7.42 13.37 16.16
C GLU A 38 -7.88 13.15 14.70
N LEU A 39 -7.37 13.95 13.77
CA LEU A 39 -7.63 13.74 12.35
C LEU A 39 -6.91 12.46 11.86
N LEU A 40 -7.71 11.47 11.43
CA LEU A 40 -7.31 10.22 10.78
C LEU A 40 -6.10 9.51 11.45
N PRO A 41 -6.16 9.19 12.76
CA PRO A 41 -5.02 8.68 13.53
C PRO A 41 -4.41 7.40 12.94
N GLU A 42 -5.25 6.45 12.51
CA GLU A 42 -4.84 5.18 11.91
C GLU A 42 -4.20 5.32 10.51
N TRP A 43 -4.42 6.46 9.83
CA TRP A 43 -3.88 6.72 8.50
C TRP A 43 -2.53 7.44 8.52
N ARG A 44 -2.16 8.06 9.66
CA ARG A 44 -0.92 8.85 9.79
C ARG A 44 0.32 8.06 9.38
N LEU A 45 0.46 6.81 9.86
CA LEU A 45 1.60 5.97 9.54
C LEU A 45 1.57 5.49 8.07
N PRO A 46 0.48 4.85 7.58
CA PRO A 46 0.39 4.41 6.19
C PRO A 46 0.62 5.53 5.17
N VAL A 47 0.03 6.71 5.38
CA VAL A 47 0.18 7.85 4.46
C VAL A 47 1.61 8.37 4.47
N LYS A 48 2.26 8.50 5.64
CA LYS A 48 3.68 8.89 5.73
C LYS A 48 4.57 7.90 4.99
N VAL A 49 4.38 6.60 5.18
CA VAL A 49 5.14 5.55 4.49
C VAL A 49 4.91 5.63 2.97
N ALA A 50 3.66 5.75 2.53
CA ALA A 50 3.32 5.87 1.12
C ALA A 50 3.95 7.12 0.49
N ALA A 51 3.92 8.27 1.18
CA ALA A 51 4.54 9.51 0.72
C ALA A 51 6.06 9.36 0.58
N ILE A 52 6.74 8.82 1.60
CA ILE A 52 8.19 8.59 1.56
C ILE A 52 8.58 7.66 0.40
N VAL A 53 7.90 6.51 0.27
CA VAL A 53 8.17 5.55 -0.81
C VAL A 53 7.90 6.19 -2.18
N SER A 54 6.82 6.97 -2.31
CA SER A 54 6.49 7.68 -3.55
C SER A 54 7.57 8.71 -3.92
N SER A 55 7.97 9.56 -2.98
CA SER A 55 8.98 10.59 -3.20
C SER A 55 10.34 10.00 -3.56
N LEU A 56 10.79 8.98 -2.82
CA LEU A 56 12.06 8.31 -3.12
C LEU A 56 12.04 7.64 -4.50
N THR A 57 10.95 6.94 -4.83
CA THR A 57 10.79 6.28 -6.12
C THR A 57 10.70 7.29 -7.27
N PHE A 58 10.02 8.41 -7.04
CA PHE A 58 9.91 9.50 -8.01
C PHE A 58 11.28 10.10 -8.31
N LEU A 59 12.04 10.48 -7.28
CA LEU A 59 13.39 11.02 -7.44
C LEU A 59 14.32 10.02 -8.14
N TYR A 60 14.25 8.74 -7.75
CA TYR A 60 15.02 7.66 -8.38
C TYR A 60 14.69 7.51 -9.87
N THR A 61 13.40 7.50 -10.21
CA THR A 61 12.95 7.33 -11.60
C THR A 61 13.24 8.58 -12.43
N LEU A 62 13.08 9.78 -11.84
CA LEU A 62 13.41 11.05 -12.48
C LEU A 62 14.90 11.11 -12.83
N LEU A 63 15.77 10.70 -11.90
CA LEU A 63 17.21 10.63 -12.12
C LEU A 63 17.55 9.75 -13.34
N ARG A 64 16.95 8.55 -13.40
CA ARG A 64 17.27 7.56 -14.45
C ARG A 64 16.68 7.90 -15.82
N GLU A 65 15.45 8.41 -15.85
CA GLU A 65 14.70 8.58 -17.11
C GLU A 65 14.85 9.97 -17.73
N ILE A 66 15.15 10.98 -16.90
CA ILE A 66 15.21 12.39 -17.32
C ILE A 66 16.64 12.93 -17.17
N ILE A 67 17.20 12.89 -15.95
CA ILE A 67 18.48 13.54 -15.66
C ILE A 67 19.63 12.84 -16.38
N HIS A 68 19.69 11.50 -16.35
CA HIS A 68 20.76 10.78 -17.02
C HIS A 68 20.81 11.06 -18.54
N PRO A 69 19.73 10.89 -19.33
CA PRO A 69 19.77 11.21 -20.77
C PRO A 69 20.03 12.69 -21.07
N PHE A 70 19.60 13.60 -20.16
CA PHE A 70 19.87 15.03 -20.28
C PHE A 70 21.37 15.34 -20.12
N VAL A 71 22.02 14.71 -19.14
CA VAL A 71 23.45 14.91 -18.88
C VAL A 71 24.33 14.21 -19.94
N THR A 72 24.02 12.96 -20.30
CA THR A 72 24.93 12.14 -21.14
C THR A 72 24.72 12.32 -22.64
N SER A 73 23.51 12.66 -23.09
CA SER A 73 23.18 12.75 -24.51
C SER A 73 22.48 14.06 -24.89
N HIS A 74 22.35 15.01 -23.95
CA HIS A 74 21.66 16.30 -24.13
C HIS A 74 20.24 16.18 -24.72
N LYS A 75 19.57 15.04 -24.45
CA LYS A 75 18.19 14.80 -24.91
C LYS A 75 17.19 15.24 -23.87
N MET A 76 16.29 16.14 -24.25
CA MET A 76 15.23 16.63 -23.36
C MET A 76 14.00 15.72 -23.40
N TYR A 77 13.82 14.92 -22.34
CA TYR A 77 12.68 14.00 -22.20
C TYR A 77 11.65 14.44 -21.14
N PHE A 78 11.56 15.74 -20.81
CA PHE A 78 10.67 16.25 -19.76
C PHE A 78 9.19 15.86 -19.92
N TYR A 79 8.70 15.68 -21.15
CA TYR A 79 7.34 15.20 -21.42
C TYR A 79 7.03 13.81 -20.83
N LYS A 80 8.07 13.03 -20.47
CA LYS A 80 7.90 11.73 -19.81
C LYS A 80 7.43 11.87 -18.35
N ILE A 81 7.67 13.02 -17.70
CA ILE A 81 7.38 13.22 -16.28
C ILE A 81 5.90 12.96 -15.94
N PRO A 82 4.90 13.60 -16.60
CA PRO A 82 3.52 13.54 -16.13
C PRO A 82 2.89 12.13 -16.17
N ILE A 83 3.30 11.28 -17.12
CA ILE A 83 2.69 9.95 -17.30
C ILE A 83 3.70 8.80 -17.15
N LEU A 84 4.84 8.83 -17.84
CA LEU A 84 5.76 7.67 -17.84
C LEU A 84 6.51 7.53 -16.51
N VAL A 85 6.93 8.64 -15.90
CA VAL A 85 7.59 8.61 -14.59
C VAL A 85 6.57 8.25 -13.52
N ILE A 86 5.40 8.91 -13.49
CA ILE A 86 4.34 8.59 -12.53
C ILE A 86 3.89 7.14 -12.65
N ASN A 87 3.69 6.60 -13.86
CA ASN A 87 3.30 5.20 -14.05
C ASN A 87 4.39 4.17 -13.72
N LYS A 88 5.61 4.59 -13.37
CA LYS A 88 6.64 3.75 -12.74
C LYS A 88 6.61 3.83 -11.22
N VAL A 89 6.21 4.98 -10.66
CA VAL A 89 6.08 5.20 -9.21
C VAL A 89 4.85 4.48 -8.65
N LEU A 90 3.67 4.67 -9.27
CA LEU A 90 2.40 4.12 -8.79
C LEU A 90 2.44 2.59 -8.54
N PRO A 91 2.87 1.75 -9.50
CA PRO A 91 2.90 0.30 -9.26
C PRO A 91 3.94 -0.10 -8.21
N MET A 92 5.09 0.58 -8.14
CA MET A 92 6.11 0.31 -7.13
C MET A 92 5.61 0.62 -5.72
N VAL A 93 4.90 1.74 -5.53
CA VAL A 93 4.26 2.09 -4.27
C VAL A 93 3.18 1.06 -3.94
N SER A 94 2.28 0.76 -4.88
CA SER A 94 1.19 -0.20 -4.67
C SER A 94 1.68 -1.57 -4.20
N ILE A 95 2.64 -2.18 -4.89
CA ILE A 95 3.15 -3.52 -4.56
C ILE A 95 3.97 -3.52 -3.26
N THR A 96 4.68 -2.43 -2.97
CA THR A 96 5.43 -2.27 -1.70
C THR A 96 4.46 -2.19 -0.53
N LEU A 97 3.42 -1.36 -0.62
CA LEU A 97 2.40 -1.26 0.43
C LEU A 97 1.66 -2.59 0.61
N LEU A 98 1.36 -3.31 -0.48
CA LEU A 98 0.75 -4.65 -0.39
C LEU A 98 1.66 -5.63 0.34
N ALA A 99 2.97 -5.63 0.06
CA ALA A 99 3.92 -6.47 0.78
C ALA A 99 3.98 -6.12 2.27
N LEU A 100 3.91 -4.83 2.63
CA LEU A 100 3.87 -4.35 4.01
C LEU A 100 2.58 -4.74 4.76
N VAL A 101 1.49 -5.09 4.07
CA VAL A 101 0.30 -5.70 4.70
C VAL A 101 0.62 -7.09 5.27
N TYR A 102 1.38 -7.89 4.53
CA TYR A 102 1.62 -9.31 4.85
C TYR A 102 2.92 -9.55 5.64
N MET A 103 3.90 -8.67 5.51
CA MET A 103 5.18 -8.73 6.23
C MET A 103 5.05 -8.84 7.76
N PRO A 104 4.23 -8.03 8.47
CA PRO A 104 4.15 -8.13 9.93
C PRO A 104 3.55 -9.47 10.38
N GLY A 105 2.70 -10.09 9.56
CA GLY A 105 2.18 -11.44 9.83
C GLY A 105 3.24 -12.54 9.71
N VAL A 106 4.24 -12.35 8.84
CA VAL A 106 5.42 -13.23 8.73
C VAL A 106 6.32 -13.03 9.95
N ILE A 107 6.64 -11.78 10.30
CA ILE A 107 7.46 -11.45 11.48
C ILE A 107 6.82 -12.00 12.75
N ALA A 108 5.51 -11.79 12.94
CA ALA A 108 4.77 -12.30 14.09
C ALA A 108 4.86 -13.83 14.21
N ALA A 109 4.79 -14.56 13.09
CA ALA A 109 4.95 -16.01 13.10
C ALA A 109 6.38 -16.45 13.48
N ILE A 110 7.40 -15.74 13.01
CA ILE A 110 8.80 -15.99 13.37
C ILE A 110 9.02 -15.71 14.87
N VAL A 111 8.50 -14.59 15.38
CA VAL A 111 8.56 -14.23 16.80
C VAL A 111 7.85 -15.28 17.67
N GLN A 112 6.68 -15.76 17.26
CA GLN A 112 5.97 -16.85 17.95
C GLN A 112 6.80 -18.14 17.97
N LEU A 113 7.44 -18.51 16.86
CA LEU A 113 8.31 -19.68 16.78
C LEU A 113 9.58 -19.53 17.63
N HIS A 114 10.14 -18.32 17.70
CA HIS A 114 11.31 -18.01 18.49
C HIS A 114 11.00 -18.10 20.00
N ASN A 115 9.93 -17.45 20.44
CA ASN A 115 9.49 -17.46 21.84
C ASN A 115 8.91 -18.80 22.28
N GLY A 116 8.35 -19.58 21.36
CA GLY A 116 7.74 -20.88 21.67
C GLY A 116 6.39 -20.79 22.39
N THR A 117 5.78 -19.60 22.47
CA THR A 117 4.49 -19.36 23.12
C THR A 117 3.72 -18.23 22.39
N LYS A 118 2.39 -18.25 22.49
CA LYS A 118 1.52 -17.15 22.01
C LYS A 118 1.22 -16.10 23.09
N TYR A 119 1.52 -16.38 24.35
CA TYR A 119 1.12 -15.55 25.48
C TYR A 119 2.07 -14.37 25.74
N LYS A 120 3.26 -14.38 25.11
CA LYS A 120 4.18 -13.24 25.14
C LYS A 120 3.68 -12.16 24.20
N LYS A 121 3.48 -10.94 24.73
CA LYS A 121 3.06 -9.76 23.96
C LYS A 121 4.07 -9.45 22.86
N PHE A 122 3.58 -8.98 21.72
CA PHE A 122 4.43 -8.45 20.66
C PHE A 122 5.08 -7.12 21.09
N PRO A 123 6.26 -6.80 20.56
CA PRO A 123 6.84 -5.48 20.78
C PRO A 123 5.90 -4.40 20.21
N HIS A 124 5.86 -3.24 20.87
CA HIS A 124 4.87 -2.20 20.58
C HIS A 124 4.83 -1.75 19.11
N TRP A 125 6.00 -1.69 18.44
CA TRP A 125 6.10 -1.32 17.03
C TRP A 125 5.39 -2.32 16.10
N LEU A 126 5.45 -3.63 16.41
CA LEU A 126 4.85 -4.67 15.59
C LEU A 126 3.34 -4.70 15.79
N ASP A 127 2.89 -4.49 17.02
CA ASP A 127 1.46 -4.42 17.34
C ASP A 127 0.80 -3.24 16.63
N ARG A 128 1.40 -2.04 16.73
CA ARG A 128 0.93 -0.85 16.01
C ARG A 128 0.88 -1.07 14.50
N TRP A 129 1.91 -1.73 13.93
CA TRP A 129 1.92 -2.05 12.50
C TRP A 129 0.81 -3.04 12.13
N MET A 130 0.57 -4.07 12.94
CA MET A 130 -0.48 -5.07 12.71
C MET A 130 -1.90 -4.45 12.65
N LEU A 131 -2.15 -3.38 13.41
CA LEU A 131 -3.42 -2.64 13.40
C LEU A 131 -3.61 -1.85 12.09
N THR A 132 -2.55 -1.25 11.57
CA THR A 132 -2.59 -0.41 10.35
C THR A 132 -2.68 -1.18 9.02
N ARG A 133 -2.74 -2.52 9.05
CA ARG A 133 -2.74 -3.37 7.83
C ARG A 133 -3.89 -3.07 6.88
N LYS A 134 -5.07 -2.74 7.41
CA LYS A 134 -6.24 -2.38 6.60
C LYS A 134 -5.96 -1.14 5.75
N GLN A 135 -5.39 -0.10 6.36
CA GLN A 135 -5.07 1.17 5.71
C GLN A 135 -3.96 1.01 4.66
N PHE A 136 -2.95 0.19 4.94
CA PHE A 136 -1.94 -0.19 3.94
C PHE A 136 -2.56 -0.89 2.72
N GLY A 137 -3.49 -1.83 2.95
CA GLY A 137 -4.19 -2.53 1.87
C GLY A 137 -5.04 -1.59 1.01
N LEU A 138 -5.77 -0.66 1.64
CA LEU A 138 -6.58 0.33 0.93
C LEU A 138 -5.73 1.33 0.12
N LEU A 139 -4.61 1.82 0.67
CA LEU A 139 -3.68 2.65 -0.10
C LEU A 139 -3.06 1.88 -1.26
N SER A 140 -2.66 0.62 -1.04
CA SER A 140 -2.14 -0.24 -2.10
C SER A 140 -3.15 -0.38 -3.25
N PHE A 141 -4.42 -0.63 -2.94
CA PHE A 141 -5.49 -0.69 -3.92
C PHE A 141 -5.68 0.64 -4.67
N PHE A 142 -5.71 1.77 -3.96
CA PHE A 142 -5.81 3.10 -4.56
C PHE A 142 -4.69 3.35 -5.60
N PHE A 143 -3.43 3.09 -5.23
CA PHE A 143 -2.30 3.22 -6.14
C PHE A 143 -2.37 2.22 -7.31
N ALA A 144 -2.89 1.01 -7.10
CA ALA A 144 -3.09 0.03 -8.16
C ALA A 144 -4.12 0.50 -9.19
N VAL A 145 -5.25 1.07 -8.75
CA VAL A 145 -6.28 1.62 -9.64
C VAL A 145 -5.71 2.78 -10.45
N LEU A 146 -4.98 3.71 -9.81
CA LEU A 146 -4.30 4.78 -10.54
C LEU A 146 -3.32 4.21 -11.57
N HIS A 147 -2.48 3.24 -11.20
CA HIS A 147 -1.57 2.58 -12.13
C HIS A 147 -2.31 1.98 -13.34
N THR A 148 -3.46 1.33 -13.12
CA THR A 148 -4.29 0.79 -14.19
C THR A 148 -4.81 1.88 -15.12
N ILE A 149 -5.37 2.98 -14.59
CA ILE A 149 -5.86 4.10 -15.39
C ILE A 149 -4.73 4.71 -16.22
N TYR A 150 -3.57 4.96 -15.59
CA TYR A 150 -2.40 5.48 -16.29
C TYR A 150 -1.93 4.52 -17.39
N SER A 151 -1.91 3.21 -17.13
CA SER A 151 -1.49 2.21 -18.12
C SER A 151 -2.46 2.10 -19.29
N LEU A 152 -3.78 2.09 -19.04
CA LEU A 152 -4.81 2.06 -20.08
C LEU A 152 -4.80 3.34 -20.95
N SER A 153 -4.32 4.46 -20.40
CA SER A 153 -4.19 5.72 -21.15
C SER A 153 -3.01 5.75 -22.14
N TYR A 154 -2.12 4.74 -22.14
CA TYR A 154 -0.92 4.71 -22.98
C TYR A 154 -1.17 4.97 -24.48
N PRO A 155 -2.10 4.26 -25.16
CA PRO A 155 -2.39 4.46 -26.57
C PRO A 155 -3.05 5.80 -26.88
N MET A 156 -3.71 6.44 -25.91
CA MET A 156 -4.39 7.73 -26.11
C MET A 156 -3.42 8.92 -26.23
N ARG A 157 -2.15 8.73 -25.84
CA ARG A 157 -1.16 9.81 -25.80
C ARG A 157 -0.65 10.17 -27.19
N ARG A 158 -0.53 11.48 -27.45
CA ARG A 158 0.08 12.02 -28.67
C ARG A 158 1.52 11.52 -28.88
N SER A 159 2.30 11.40 -27.82
CA SER A 159 3.68 10.87 -27.90
C SER A 159 3.72 9.42 -28.43
N TYR A 160 2.77 8.59 -28.02
CA TYR A 160 2.68 7.20 -28.49
C TYR A 160 2.26 7.16 -29.97
N ARG A 161 1.28 7.98 -30.35
CA ARG A 161 0.86 8.14 -31.75
C ARG A 161 2.02 8.54 -32.67
N TYR A 162 2.81 9.56 -32.30
CA TYR A 162 3.95 9.97 -33.11
C TYR A 162 5.05 8.90 -33.17
N MET A 163 5.30 8.20 -32.07
CA MET A 163 6.24 7.08 -32.06
C MET A 163 5.80 5.96 -33.02
N MET A 164 4.52 5.57 -32.99
CA MET A 164 3.98 4.55 -33.91
C MET A 164 4.07 4.97 -35.37
N LEU A 165 3.77 6.24 -35.69
CA LEU A 165 3.90 6.75 -37.06
C LEU A 165 5.35 6.71 -37.55
N ASN A 166 6.31 7.11 -36.71
CA ASN A 166 7.73 7.05 -37.06
C ASN A 166 8.21 5.61 -37.26
N LEU A 167 7.77 4.67 -36.42
CA LEU A 167 8.10 3.24 -36.55
C LEU A 167 7.53 2.64 -37.84
N ALA A 168 6.27 2.95 -38.17
CA ALA A 168 5.63 2.50 -39.40
C ALA A 168 6.34 3.07 -40.65
N TYR A 169 6.69 4.35 -40.63
CA TYR A 169 7.44 4.98 -41.71
C TYR A 169 8.82 4.33 -41.91
N GLN A 170 9.56 4.09 -40.81
CA GLN A 170 10.86 3.41 -40.85
C GLN A 170 10.76 1.97 -41.36
N GLN A 171 9.72 1.24 -40.98
CA GLN A 171 9.48 -0.13 -41.44
C GLN A 171 9.28 -0.18 -42.97
N VAL A 172 8.46 0.72 -43.50
CA VAL A 172 8.25 0.85 -44.96
C VAL A 172 9.55 1.19 -45.66
N GLN A 173 10.33 2.13 -45.11
CA GLN A 173 11.62 2.53 -45.67
C GLN A 173 12.64 1.37 -45.70
N GLN A 174 12.50 0.40 -44.79
CA GLN A 174 13.34 -0.80 -44.72
C GLN A 174 12.78 -1.98 -45.54
N ASN A 175 11.67 -1.80 -46.27
CA ASN A 175 10.96 -2.86 -47.01
C ASN A 175 10.67 -4.11 -46.16
N LYS A 176 10.37 -3.92 -44.87
CA LYS A 176 10.06 -5.02 -43.96
C LYS A 176 8.55 -5.26 -43.93
N GLU A 177 8.10 -6.36 -44.54
CA GLU A 177 6.68 -6.69 -44.67
C GLU A 177 6.02 -7.03 -43.32
N ASP A 178 6.61 -7.96 -42.56
CA ASP A 178 6.07 -8.39 -41.26
C ASP A 178 6.89 -7.86 -40.08
N ALA A 179 6.22 -7.14 -39.16
CA ALA A 179 6.81 -6.63 -37.93
C ALA A 179 6.50 -7.50 -36.70
N TRP A 180 5.83 -8.64 -36.87
CA TRP A 180 5.46 -9.55 -35.79
C TRP A 180 6.70 -10.09 -35.06
N ILE A 181 6.66 -10.00 -33.73
CA ILE A 181 7.67 -10.59 -32.85
C ILE A 181 6.93 -11.42 -31.81
N ALA A 182 6.86 -12.73 -32.04
CA ALA A 182 6.05 -13.64 -31.23
C ALA A 182 6.37 -13.55 -29.72
N ASP A 183 7.65 -13.48 -29.35
CA ASP A 183 8.08 -13.41 -27.95
C ASP A 183 7.59 -12.13 -27.24
N ASP A 184 7.57 -10.99 -27.95
CA ASP A 184 7.13 -9.72 -27.38
C ASP A 184 5.62 -9.70 -27.16
N VAL A 185 4.87 -10.31 -28.09
CA VAL A 185 3.43 -10.50 -28.01
C VAL A 185 3.08 -11.40 -26.83
N TRP A 186 3.67 -12.60 -26.73
CA TRP A 186 3.45 -13.51 -25.61
C TRP A 186 3.72 -12.85 -24.26
N ARG A 187 4.83 -12.12 -24.16
CA ARG A 187 5.14 -11.35 -22.95
C ARG A 187 4.01 -10.39 -22.60
N MET A 188 3.59 -9.55 -23.56
CA MET A 188 2.56 -8.53 -23.38
C MET A 188 1.24 -9.13 -22.91
N GLU A 189 0.73 -10.16 -23.62
CA GLU A 189 -0.55 -10.79 -23.32
C GLU A 189 -0.58 -11.42 -21.92
N ILE A 190 0.50 -12.11 -21.54
CA ILE A 190 0.57 -12.80 -20.25
C ILE A 190 0.60 -11.79 -19.09
N TYR A 191 1.54 -10.84 -19.09
CA TYR A 191 1.66 -9.96 -17.92
C TYR A 191 0.45 -9.04 -17.77
N VAL A 192 -0.16 -8.59 -18.86
CA VAL A 192 -1.38 -7.77 -18.82
C VAL A 192 -2.54 -8.57 -18.21
N SER A 193 -2.76 -9.80 -18.69
CA SER A 193 -3.80 -10.68 -18.15
C SER A 193 -3.62 -10.97 -16.65
N VAL A 194 -2.41 -11.31 -16.22
CA VAL A 194 -2.09 -11.53 -14.81
C VAL A 194 -2.33 -10.26 -13.97
N GLY A 195 -1.99 -9.09 -14.51
CA GLY A 195 -2.23 -7.80 -13.85
C GLY A 195 -3.72 -7.51 -13.63
N ILE A 196 -4.57 -7.83 -14.61
CA ILE A 196 -6.04 -7.68 -14.52
C ILE A 196 -6.61 -8.58 -13.42
N VAL A 197 -6.21 -9.86 -13.40
CA VAL A 197 -6.66 -10.80 -12.36
C VAL A 197 -6.19 -10.37 -10.97
N ALA A 198 -4.93 -9.91 -10.84
CA ALA A 198 -4.41 -9.38 -9.58
C ALA A 198 -5.22 -8.19 -9.08
N LEU A 199 -5.55 -7.23 -9.96
CA LEU A 199 -6.38 -6.08 -9.62
C LEU A 199 -7.79 -6.49 -9.20
N ALA A 200 -8.39 -7.47 -9.89
CA ALA A 200 -9.72 -7.98 -9.53
C ALA A 200 -9.73 -8.59 -8.12
N ILE A 201 -8.71 -9.37 -7.76
CA ILE A 201 -8.56 -9.89 -6.39
C ILE A 201 -8.35 -8.74 -5.39
N LEU A 202 -7.52 -7.76 -5.72
CA LEU A 202 -7.28 -6.60 -4.85
C LEU A 202 -8.57 -5.78 -4.62
N ALA A 203 -9.43 -5.68 -5.63
CA ALA A 203 -10.75 -5.07 -5.51
C ALA A 203 -11.64 -5.84 -4.53
N LEU A 204 -11.65 -7.18 -4.55
CA LEU A 204 -12.38 -7.99 -3.56
C LEU A 204 -11.86 -7.74 -2.13
N LEU A 205 -10.55 -7.60 -1.95
CA LEU A 205 -9.96 -7.26 -0.65
C LEU A 205 -10.38 -5.86 -0.17
N ALA A 206 -10.48 -4.89 -1.08
CA ALA A 206 -10.94 -3.54 -0.78
C ALA A 206 -12.43 -3.50 -0.42
N VAL A 207 -13.28 -4.17 -1.20
CA VAL A 207 -14.73 -4.24 -0.96
C VAL A 207 -15.04 -4.91 0.39
N THR A 208 -14.36 -6.02 0.70
CA THR A 208 -14.50 -6.69 2.02
C THR A 208 -13.91 -5.91 3.19
N SER A 209 -13.22 -4.79 2.94
CA SER A 209 -12.75 -3.87 3.99
C SER A 209 -13.79 -2.83 4.38
N ILE A 210 -14.90 -2.71 3.64
CA ILE A 210 -16.05 -1.84 3.98
C ILE A 210 -16.76 -2.44 5.20
N PRO A 211 -17.05 -1.67 6.27
CA PRO A 211 -17.65 -2.21 7.49
C PRO A 211 -18.93 -3.03 7.25
N SER A 212 -19.86 -2.52 6.45
CA SER A 212 -21.11 -3.23 6.14
C SER A 212 -20.92 -4.60 5.48
N VAL A 213 -19.85 -4.79 4.71
CA VAL A 213 -19.50 -6.07 4.08
C VAL A 213 -18.68 -6.93 5.04
N SER A 214 -17.76 -6.34 5.79
CA SER A 214 -16.93 -7.05 6.76
C SER A 214 -17.79 -7.66 7.88
N ASP A 215 -18.81 -6.94 8.33
CA ASP A 215 -19.66 -7.33 9.46
C ASP A 215 -20.70 -8.39 9.07
N SER A 216 -20.93 -8.61 7.77
CA SER A 216 -21.82 -9.68 7.26
C SER A 216 -21.12 -11.01 7.02
N LEU A 217 -19.78 -11.04 7.09
CA LEU A 217 -18.97 -12.24 6.86
C LEU A 217 -18.62 -12.92 8.17
N THR A 218 -18.61 -14.26 8.16
CA THR A 218 -18.02 -15.02 9.27
C THR A 218 -16.51 -14.77 9.34
N TRP A 219 -15.91 -14.93 10.53
CA TRP A 219 -14.46 -14.78 10.69
C TRP A 219 -13.66 -15.70 9.75
N ARG A 220 -14.18 -16.90 9.46
CA ARG A 220 -13.54 -17.85 8.54
C ARG A 220 -13.52 -17.33 7.11
N GLU A 221 -14.62 -16.75 6.64
CA GLU A 221 -14.72 -16.17 5.30
C GLU A 221 -13.84 -14.92 5.18
N PHE A 222 -13.96 -14.00 6.13
CA PHE A 222 -13.13 -12.79 6.18
C PHE A 222 -11.64 -13.14 6.20
N HIS A 223 -11.24 -14.09 7.05
CA HIS A 223 -9.86 -14.56 7.13
C HIS A 223 -9.39 -15.22 5.83
N TYR A 224 -10.25 -16.00 5.15
CA TYR A 224 -9.92 -16.61 3.87
C TYR A 224 -9.64 -15.54 2.81
N ILE A 225 -10.51 -14.54 2.68
CA ILE A 225 -10.35 -13.45 1.72
C ILE A 225 -9.09 -12.65 2.04
N GLN A 226 -8.99 -12.08 3.24
CA GLN A 226 -7.91 -11.17 3.61
C GLN A 226 -6.54 -11.86 3.73
N SER A 227 -6.49 -13.16 4.05
CA SER A 227 -5.21 -13.89 4.18
C SER A 227 -4.84 -14.75 2.97
N LYS A 228 -5.78 -15.51 2.38
CA LYS A 228 -5.46 -16.46 1.29
C LYS A 228 -5.51 -15.78 -0.06
N LEU A 229 -6.62 -15.12 -0.39
CA LEU A 229 -6.69 -14.33 -1.61
C LEU A 229 -5.71 -13.15 -1.56
N GLY A 230 -5.50 -12.59 -0.37
CA GLY A 230 -4.47 -11.61 -0.11
C GLY A 230 -3.05 -11.99 -0.57
N ILE A 231 -2.56 -13.15 -0.14
CA ILE A 231 -1.22 -13.61 -0.55
C ILE A 231 -1.17 -14.02 -2.02
N VAL A 232 -2.27 -14.55 -2.57
CA VAL A 232 -2.39 -14.83 -4.01
C VAL A 232 -2.30 -13.54 -4.82
N CYS A 233 -2.94 -12.46 -4.37
CA CYS A 233 -2.83 -11.14 -4.99
C CYS A 233 -1.39 -10.63 -5.02
N LEU A 234 -0.65 -10.76 -3.90
CA LEU A 234 0.76 -10.38 -3.84
C LEU A 234 1.62 -11.24 -4.80
N LEU A 235 1.35 -12.54 -4.89
CA LEU A 235 2.02 -13.45 -5.81
C LEU A 235 1.76 -13.03 -7.27
N LEU A 236 0.50 -12.85 -7.66
CA LEU A 236 0.14 -12.45 -9.03
C LEU A 236 0.71 -11.07 -9.38
N GLY A 237 0.66 -10.09 -8.47
CA GLY A 237 1.29 -8.78 -8.67
C GLY A 237 2.81 -8.87 -8.86
N THR A 238 3.48 -9.78 -8.14
CA THR A 238 4.92 -10.03 -8.31
C THR A 238 5.20 -10.71 -9.64
N ILE A 239 4.41 -11.72 -10.03
CA ILE A 239 4.52 -12.41 -11.32
C ILE A 239 4.29 -11.43 -12.47
N HIS A 240 3.28 -10.56 -12.37
CA HIS A 240 3.02 -9.49 -13.35
C HIS A 240 4.29 -8.65 -13.60
N ALA A 241 4.98 -8.21 -12.55
CA ALA A 241 6.22 -7.44 -12.67
C ALA A 241 7.40 -8.27 -13.22
N LEU A 242 7.51 -9.54 -12.83
CA LEU A 242 8.56 -10.45 -13.32
C LEU A 242 8.43 -10.73 -14.82
N ILE A 243 7.21 -11.02 -15.29
CA ILE A 243 6.93 -11.29 -16.71
C ILE A 243 7.07 -10.01 -17.53
N PHE A 244 6.65 -8.84 -17.01
CA PHE A 244 6.95 -7.55 -17.64
C PHE A 244 8.44 -7.33 -17.88
N ALA A 245 9.28 -7.83 -16.98
CA ALA A 245 10.73 -7.73 -17.09
C ALA A 245 11.34 -8.73 -18.08
N TRP A 246 10.76 -9.92 -18.29
CA TRP A 246 11.17 -10.92 -19.31
C TRP A 246 12.70 -11.09 -19.48
N ASN A 247 13.31 -10.48 -20.48
CA ASN A 247 14.76 -10.50 -20.76
C ASN A 247 15.51 -9.24 -20.29
N LYS A 248 14.83 -8.24 -19.72
CA LYS A 248 15.42 -7.01 -19.16
C LYS A 248 16.31 -7.27 -17.94
N TRP A 249 16.28 -8.47 -17.36
CA TRP A 249 17.16 -8.86 -16.24
C TRP A 249 18.63 -8.96 -16.63
N VAL A 250 18.90 -9.38 -17.87
CA VAL A 250 20.26 -9.63 -18.37
C VAL A 250 20.77 -8.47 -19.25
N ASP A 251 19.91 -7.52 -19.58
CA ASP A 251 20.27 -6.37 -20.41
C ASP A 251 21.04 -5.31 -19.60
N ILE A 252 22.34 -5.22 -19.86
CA ILE A 252 23.25 -4.25 -19.21
C ILE A 252 22.79 -2.81 -19.46
N LYS A 253 22.10 -2.53 -20.57
CA LYS A 253 21.59 -1.18 -20.89
C LYS A 253 20.56 -0.68 -19.88
N GLN A 254 19.97 -1.57 -19.08
CA GLN A 254 19.04 -1.20 -18.02
C GLN A 254 19.74 -0.53 -16.82
N PHE A 255 21.04 -0.75 -16.65
CA PHE A 255 21.81 -0.19 -15.54
C PHE A 255 22.35 1.19 -15.90
N VAL A 256 21.72 2.22 -15.35
CA VAL A 256 22.07 3.62 -15.60
C VAL A 256 22.93 4.11 -14.45
N TRP A 257 24.18 4.52 -14.70
CA TRP A 257 25.14 4.90 -13.64
C TRP A 257 25.17 3.89 -12.47
N TYR A 258 25.28 2.60 -12.79
CA TYR A 258 25.26 1.49 -11.82
C TYR A 258 23.95 1.30 -11.03
N THR A 259 22.92 2.11 -11.30
CA THR A 259 21.61 1.97 -10.64
C THR A 259 20.72 0.97 -11.39
N PRO A 260 20.11 -0.02 -10.70
CA PRO A 260 19.28 -1.04 -11.34
C PRO A 260 17.95 -0.46 -11.88
N PRO A 261 17.29 -1.13 -12.82
CA PRO A 261 15.94 -0.74 -13.22
C PRO A 261 14.93 -0.78 -12.07
N SER A 262 14.00 0.19 -12.05
CA SER A 262 13.06 0.38 -10.93
C SER A 262 12.24 -0.87 -10.59
N PHE A 263 11.94 -1.71 -11.58
CA PHE A 263 11.21 -2.97 -11.35
C PHE A 263 12.00 -3.96 -10.47
N MET A 264 13.34 -3.98 -10.54
CA MET A 264 14.16 -4.86 -9.69
C MET A 264 14.01 -4.47 -8.23
N ILE A 265 14.01 -3.16 -7.94
CA ILE A 265 13.82 -2.66 -6.58
C ILE A 265 12.41 -2.99 -6.08
N ALA A 266 11.40 -2.79 -6.94
CA ALA A 266 10.00 -3.02 -6.59
C ALA A 266 9.70 -4.47 -6.18
N ILE A 267 10.35 -5.46 -6.78
CA ILE A 267 10.06 -6.88 -6.49
C ILE A 267 10.81 -7.45 -5.28
N ILE A 268 11.85 -6.79 -4.76
CA ILE A 268 12.67 -7.33 -3.65
C ILE A 268 11.80 -7.64 -2.44
N LEU A 269 11.05 -6.64 -1.94
CA LEU A 269 10.26 -6.80 -0.74
C LEU A 269 9.11 -7.83 -0.90
N PRO A 270 8.28 -7.78 -1.96
CA PRO A 270 7.29 -8.82 -2.24
C PRO A 270 7.90 -10.23 -2.28
N THR A 271 9.05 -10.40 -2.94
CA THR A 271 9.72 -11.69 -3.07
C THR A 271 10.18 -12.22 -1.72
N VAL A 272 10.79 -11.37 -0.88
CA VAL A 272 11.17 -11.73 0.49
C VAL A 272 9.95 -12.19 1.29
N VAL A 273 8.85 -11.45 1.23
CA VAL A 273 7.61 -11.81 1.94
C VAL A 273 7.06 -13.16 1.45
N LEU A 274 7.03 -13.39 0.14
CA LEU A 274 6.54 -14.64 -0.46
C LEU A 274 7.43 -15.84 -0.09
N VAL A 275 8.76 -15.69 -0.15
CA VAL A 275 9.73 -16.73 0.23
C VAL A 275 9.59 -17.06 1.71
N CYS A 276 9.58 -16.06 2.59
CA CYS A 276 9.38 -16.30 4.02
C CYS A 276 8.03 -16.97 4.30
N LYS A 277 6.97 -16.58 3.58
CA LYS A 277 5.66 -17.21 3.71
C LYS A 277 5.68 -18.68 3.27
N ALA A 278 6.36 -18.99 2.17
CA ALA A 278 6.53 -20.35 1.68
C ALA A 278 7.30 -21.22 2.69
N ILE A 279 8.39 -20.70 3.27
CA ILE A 279 9.14 -21.36 4.34
C ILE A 279 8.23 -21.65 5.53
N LEU A 280 7.46 -20.66 6.02
CA LEU A 280 6.53 -20.85 7.14
C LEU A 280 5.37 -21.81 6.83
N PHE A 281 5.11 -22.10 5.55
CA PHE A 281 4.10 -23.05 5.11
C PHE A 281 4.61 -24.51 5.09
N LEU A 282 5.92 -24.73 5.18
CA LEU A 282 6.51 -26.06 5.26
C LEU A 282 5.87 -26.86 6.41
N PRO A 283 5.57 -28.16 6.23
CA PRO A 283 4.80 -28.95 7.19
C PRO A 283 5.34 -28.91 8.63
N CYS A 284 6.66 -28.92 8.79
CA CYS A 284 7.34 -28.88 10.10
C CYS A 284 7.03 -27.58 10.86
N LEU A 285 7.24 -26.43 10.22
CA LEU A 285 7.01 -25.11 10.81
C LEU A 285 5.52 -24.84 10.97
N ARG A 286 4.70 -25.18 9.97
CA ARG A 286 3.25 -24.96 10.01
C ARG A 286 2.59 -25.74 11.15
N LYS A 287 2.95 -27.01 11.36
CA LYS A 287 2.45 -27.82 12.48
C LYS A 287 2.85 -27.18 13.82
N LYS A 288 4.09 -26.72 13.95
CA LYS A 288 4.57 -26.07 15.19
C LYS A 288 3.86 -24.73 15.45
N ILE A 289 3.71 -23.87 14.45
CA ILE A 289 2.95 -22.61 14.58
C ILE A 289 1.51 -22.89 14.99
N LEU A 290 0.86 -23.89 14.39
CA LEU A 290 -0.53 -24.22 14.72
C LEU A 290 -0.67 -24.71 16.15
N LYS A 291 0.28 -25.55 16.64
CA LYS A 291 0.33 -25.96 18.05
C LYS A 291 0.46 -24.75 18.97
N ILE A 292 1.39 -23.84 18.69
CA ILE A 292 1.59 -22.62 19.50
C ILE A 292 0.31 -21.76 19.53
N ARG A 293 -0.34 -21.58 18.37
CA ARG A 293 -1.61 -20.82 18.29
C ARG A 293 -2.76 -21.48 19.04
N ARG A 294 -2.78 -22.82 19.12
CA ARG A 294 -3.71 -23.60 19.95
C ARG A 294 -3.40 -23.55 21.44
N GLY A 295 -2.29 -22.92 21.86
CA GLY A 295 -1.91 -22.76 23.26
C GLY A 295 -0.79 -23.67 23.75
N TRP A 296 -0.11 -24.39 22.85
CA TRP A 296 1.07 -25.16 23.22
C TRP A 296 2.26 -24.25 23.52
N GLU A 297 3.03 -24.61 24.55
CA GLU A 297 4.20 -23.89 25.02
C GLU A 297 5.46 -24.76 24.96
N ASP A 298 6.54 -24.21 24.40
CA ASP A 298 7.85 -24.87 24.35
C ASP A 298 8.65 -24.50 25.62
N ILE A 299 8.53 -25.32 26.67
CA ILE A 299 9.11 -25.08 28.00
C ILE A 299 10.63 -24.83 27.91
N THR A 300 11.33 -25.55 27.02
CA THR A 300 12.79 -25.38 26.84
C THR A 300 13.17 -23.99 26.35
N LYS A 301 12.40 -23.44 25.40
CA LYS A 301 12.61 -22.09 24.87
C LYS A 301 12.17 -21.01 25.85
N ILE A 302 11.09 -21.23 26.58
CA ILE A 302 10.62 -20.31 27.61
C ILE A 302 11.68 -20.15 28.70
N ASN A 303 12.24 -21.26 29.19
CA ASN A 303 13.27 -21.25 30.22
C ASN A 303 14.54 -20.54 29.74
N LYS A 304 14.98 -20.81 28.50
CA LYS A 304 16.13 -20.12 27.89
C LYS A 304 15.90 -18.62 27.72
N THR A 305 14.69 -18.21 27.32
CA THR A 305 14.34 -16.80 27.16
C THR A 305 14.28 -16.08 28.51
N LYS A 306 13.74 -16.73 29.55
CA LYS A 306 13.69 -16.17 30.91
C LYS A 306 15.10 -15.92 31.46
N MET A 307 15.99 -16.90 31.33
CA MET A 307 17.39 -16.75 31.74
C MET A 307 18.13 -15.64 30.97
N SER A 308 17.88 -15.46 29.66
CA SER A 308 18.52 -14.39 28.89
C SER A 308 18.03 -12.98 29.22
N THR A 309 16.86 -12.84 29.86
CA THR A 309 16.35 -11.54 30.33
C THR A 309 16.74 -11.22 31.78
N GLN A 310 17.36 -12.16 32.50
CA GLN A 310 17.84 -11.98 33.87
C GLN A 310 19.35 -11.68 33.96
N LEU A 311 20.05 -11.69 32.82
CA LEU A 311 21.42 -11.21 32.60
C LEU A 311 21.35 -9.82 31.95
#